data_AF-A0A7I9J2K1-F1
#
_entry.id   AF-A0A7I9J2K1-F1
#
_cell.length_a   1.000
_cell.length_b   1.000
_cell.length_c   1.000
_cell.angle_alpha   90.00
_cell.angle_beta   90.00
_cell.angle_gamma   90.00
#
_symmetry.space_group_name_H-M   'P 1'
#
loop_
_entity.id
_entity.type
_entity.pdbx_description
1 polymer ?
#
loop_
_entity_poly.entity_id
_entity_poly.type
_entity_poly.pdbx_seq_one_letter_code
_entity_poly.pdbx_strand_id
1 'polypeptide(L)'
;VSYAVENDVPVMFVTEDTTRSNPEDVKMIYHRAMELGVRRLCICDTCGHVTPNGVKKLLAFIDEEVIKDAGYQRREIEVNWHGHQDRGLGVANNIAAVEAGADVIHGTALGVGERAGNAPLDQTLVNLKLMGVIDNDLTLLDAYMQKANEYIEVPLPRNYPVFGEDAFETGTGVHASAVIKAMRKGDDWLADRVYSGVPAGDFGLKQVIRIGHMSGRSNIIWWLEQQGIEAEDGLVAHLFEVAKSQKRNMLDEEIHAAVAAFGSS
;
A
#
# COMPACT_ATOMS: atom_id res chain seq x y z
N VAL A 1 24.56 25.43 3.08
CA VAL A 1 23.48 26.05 2.28
C VAL A 1 24.04 27.03 1.28
N SER A 2 24.62 28.17 1.68
CA SER A 2 25.09 29.23 0.76
C SER A 2 25.95 28.72 -0.39
N TYR A 3 26.93 27.85 -0.11
CA TYR A 3 27.76 27.24 -1.14
C TYR A 3 26.96 26.54 -2.25
N ALA A 4 25.91 25.78 -1.90
CA ALA A 4 25.09 25.08 -2.89
C ALA A 4 24.20 26.05 -3.67
N VAL A 5 23.63 27.04 -2.99
CA VAL A 5 22.76 28.07 -3.60
C VAL A 5 23.56 28.96 -4.56
N GLU A 6 24.77 29.37 -4.18
CA GLU A 6 25.69 30.16 -5.02
C GLU A 6 26.17 29.41 -6.28
N ASN A 7 25.99 28.09 -6.31
CA ASN A 7 26.32 27.21 -7.44
C ASN A 7 25.07 26.65 -8.13
N ASP A 8 23.90 27.29 -7.95
CA ASP A 8 22.62 26.93 -8.59
C ASP A 8 22.16 25.47 -8.32
N VAL A 9 22.57 24.89 -7.19
CA VAL A 9 22.14 23.54 -6.78
C VAL A 9 20.89 23.67 -5.90
N PRO A 10 19.76 23.02 -6.25
CA PRO A 10 18.56 23.01 -5.40
C PRO A 10 18.86 22.41 -4.02
N VAL A 11 18.45 23.12 -2.96
CA VAL A 11 18.69 22.69 -1.57
C VAL A 11 17.37 22.36 -0.89
N MET A 12 17.32 21.17 -0.31
CA MET A 12 16.34 20.79 0.71
C MET A 12 17.00 20.84 2.09
N PHE A 13 16.37 21.52 3.03
CA PHE A 13 16.83 21.55 4.42
C PHE A 13 16.04 20.55 5.24
N VAL A 14 16.74 19.58 5.82
CA VAL A 14 16.16 18.46 6.56
C VAL A 14 16.46 18.64 8.04
N THR A 15 15.43 18.60 8.89
CA THR A 15 15.61 18.58 10.34
C THR A 15 15.38 17.18 10.87
N GLU A 16 16.45 16.56 11.40
CA GLU A 16 16.32 15.29 12.11
C GLU A 16 15.45 15.48 13.36
N ASP A 17 14.54 14.53 13.61
CA ASP A 17 13.70 14.46 14.79
C ASP A 17 12.89 15.74 15.07
N THR A 18 12.26 16.26 14.01
CA THR A 18 11.48 17.50 14.09
C THR A 18 10.32 17.37 15.07
N THR A 19 9.72 16.18 15.14
CA THR A 19 8.54 15.88 15.97
C THR A 19 8.79 15.93 17.47
N ARG A 20 10.05 15.90 17.93
CA ARG A 20 10.42 16.00 19.35
C ARG A 20 11.26 17.24 19.68
N SER A 21 11.55 18.05 18.67
CA SER A 21 12.33 19.28 18.84
C SER A 21 11.48 20.40 19.45
N ASN A 22 12.13 21.34 20.14
CA ASN A 22 11.47 22.54 20.65
C ASN A 22 10.99 23.38 19.45
N PRO A 23 9.70 23.78 19.38
CA PRO A 23 9.17 24.57 18.27
C PRO A 23 9.96 25.85 17.96
N GLU A 24 10.48 26.54 18.98
CA GLU A 24 11.27 27.77 18.76
C GLU A 24 12.60 27.50 18.05
N ASP A 25 13.26 26.37 18.36
CA ASP A 25 14.50 25.97 17.69
C ASP A 25 14.24 25.58 16.23
N VAL A 26 13.11 24.88 15.99
CA VAL A 26 12.65 24.52 14.63
C VAL A 26 12.38 25.78 13.81
N LYS A 27 11.68 26.76 14.38
CA LYS A 27 11.39 28.04 13.71
C LYS A 27 12.68 28.79 13.39
N MET A 28 13.57 28.93 14.38
CA MET A 28 14.85 29.62 14.22
C MET A 28 15.70 29.00 13.10
N ILE A 29 15.84 27.67 13.08
CA ILE A 29 16.70 27.02 12.09
C ILE A 29 16.11 27.07 10.69
N TYR A 30 14.79 26.93 10.54
CA TYR A 30 14.14 27.03 9.24
C TYR A 30 14.11 28.46 8.71
N HIS A 31 13.87 29.47 9.55
CA HIS A 31 14.02 30.88 9.17
C HIS A 31 15.42 31.13 8.62
N ARG A 32 16.45 30.68 9.35
CA ARG A 32 17.83 30.83 8.89
C ARG A 32 18.10 30.09 7.58
N ALA A 33 17.55 28.90 7.38
CA ALA A 33 17.67 28.16 6.14
C ALA A 33 17.02 28.92 4.95
N MET A 34 15.82 29.47 5.15
CA MET A 34 15.09 30.23 4.12
C MET A 34 15.80 31.54 3.76
N GLU A 35 16.38 32.26 4.73
CA GLU A 35 17.24 33.43 4.49
C GLU A 35 18.45 33.09 3.61
N LEU A 36 19.01 31.89 3.77
CA LEU A 36 20.15 31.42 2.99
C LEU A 36 19.73 30.87 1.60
N GLY A 37 18.46 30.96 1.23
CA GLY A 37 17.95 30.59 -0.09
C GLY A 37 17.28 29.23 -0.20
N VAL A 38 17.06 28.51 0.92
CA VAL A 38 16.31 27.24 0.89
C VAL A 38 14.85 27.49 0.54
N ARG A 39 14.30 26.65 -0.34
CA ARG A 39 12.88 26.66 -0.72
C ARG A 39 12.21 25.29 -0.59
N ARG A 40 12.90 24.30 -0.01
CA ARG A 40 12.33 22.98 0.32
C ARG A 40 12.66 22.62 1.77
N LEU A 41 11.65 22.40 2.59
CA LEU A 41 11.79 22.02 3.99
C LEU A 41 11.36 20.56 4.16
N CYS A 42 12.13 19.75 4.88
CA CYS A 42 11.79 18.35 5.15
C CYS A 42 11.64 18.12 6.65
N ILE A 43 10.39 17.86 7.04
CA ILE A 43 9.96 17.63 8.41
C ILE A 43 10.00 16.13 8.65
N CYS A 44 10.71 15.71 9.70
CA CYS A 44 10.97 14.29 9.97
C CYS A 44 10.36 13.82 11.30
N ASP A 45 9.64 12.70 11.26
CA ASP A 45 9.38 11.82 12.42
C ASP A 45 10.42 10.70 12.46
N THR A 46 11.64 11.05 12.86
CA THR A 46 12.80 10.15 12.85
C THR A 46 12.59 8.93 13.73
N CYS A 47 11.85 9.05 14.83
CA CYS A 47 11.58 7.95 15.75
C CYS A 47 10.26 7.20 15.50
N GLY A 48 9.49 7.57 14.45
CA GLY A 48 8.24 6.90 14.09
C GLY A 48 7.18 6.96 15.19
N HIS A 49 7.20 8.01 16.01
CA HIS A 49 6.40 8.09 17.23
C HIS A 49 5.15 8.97 17.08
N VAL A 50 5.08 9.83 16.05
CA VAL A 50 4.02 10.82 15.95
C VAL A 50 2.69 10.16 15.58
N THR A 51 1.59 10.80 15.97
CA THR A 51 0.23 10.38 15.56
C THR A 51 -0.30 11.25 14.43
N PRO A 52 -1.32 10.82 13.67
CA PRO A 52 -1.89 11.62 12.58
C PRO A 52 -2.30 13.03 12.98
N ASN A 53 -2.91 13.19 14.17
CA ASN A 53 -3.25 14.50 14.71
C ASN A 53 -2.00 15.34 15.04
N GLY A 54 -0.92 14.70 15.52
CA GLY A 54 0.37 15.35 15.74
C GLY A 54 0.98 15.86 14.44
N VAL A 55 0.92 15.07 13.36
CA VAL A 55 1.37 15.49 12.01
C VAL A 55 0.63 16.74 11.56
N LYS A 56 -0.70 16.73 11.62
CA LYS A 56 -1.52 17.88 11.21
C LYS A 56 -1.18 19.16 11.98
N LYS A 57 -1.02 19.05 13.31
CA LYS A 57 -0.63 20.18 14.16
C LYS A 57 0.76 20.70 13.84
N LEU A 58 1.72 19.79 13.63
CA LEU A 58 3.09 20.17 13.31
C LEU A 58 3.16 20.87 11.94
N LEU A 59 2.50 20.35 10.92
CA LEU A 59 2.50 20.98 9.60
C LEU A 59 1.71 22.29 9.56
N ALA A 60 0.64 22.42 10.37
CA ALA A 60 -0.02 23.70 10.57
C ALA A 60 0.92 24.73 11.24
N PHE A 61 1.69 24.33 12.25
CA PHE A 61 2.73 25.17 12.85
C PHE A 61 3.79 25.59 11.82
N ILE A 62 4.24 24.66 10.96
CA ILE A 62 5.20 24.97 9.90
C ILE A 62 4.64 25.99 8.90
N ASP A 63 3.38 25.86 8.47
CA ASP A 63 2.78 26.85 7.57
C ASP A 63 2.54 28.20 8.27
N GLU A 64 1.82 28.19 9.38
CA GLU A 64 1.31 29.41 10.02
C GLU A 64 2.39 30.19 10.77
N GLU A 65 3.33 29.52 11.42
CA GLU A 65 4.29 30.16 12.34
C GLU A 65 5.74 30.10 11.86
N VAL A 66 6.08 29.21 10.92
CA VAL A 66 7.45 29.15 10.37
C VAL A 66 7.51 29.84 9.02
N ILE A 67 6.70 29.43 8.04
CA ILE A 67 6.74 29.98 6.68
C ILE A 67 6.20 31.41 6.63
N LYS A 68 5.00 31.65 7.16
CA LYS A 68 4.35 32.97 7.08
C LYS A 68 5.07 34.03 7.91
N ASP A 69 5.55 33.69 9.12
CA ASP A 69 6.32 34.62 9.95
C ASP A 69 7.68 34.98 9.34
N ALA A 70 8.25 34.11 8.49
CA ALA A 70 9.44 34.43 7.70
C ALA A 70 9.14 35.32 6.47
N GLY A 71 7.87 35.70 6.25
CA GLY A 71 7.44 36.56 5.16
C GLY A 71 7.24 35.85 3.82
N TYR A 72 7.19 34.51 3.81
CA TYR A 72 6.96 33.71 2.60
C TYR A 72 5.50 33.29 2.49
N GLN A 73 5.02 33.14 1.26
CA GLN A 73 3.75 32.48 0.99
C GLN A 73 3.96 30.97 0.93
N ARG A 74 2.95 30.20 1.34
CA ARG A 74 3.01 28.73 1.33
C ARG A 74 3.48 28.13 0.00
N ARG A 75 3.03 28.69 -1.13
CA ARG A 75 3.39 28.24 -2.49
C ARG A 75 4.86 28.47 -2.87
N GLU A 76 5.59 29.28 -2.12
CA GLU A 76 7.01 29.58 -2.39
C GLU A 76 7.95 28.58 -1.71
N ILE A 77 7.44 27.78 -0.77
CA ILE A 77 8.20 26.83 0.03
C ILE A 77 7.58 25.44 -0.16
N GLU A 78 8.33 24.50 -0.73
CA GLU A 78 7.91 23.10 -0.82
C GLU A 78 8.08 22.41 0.54
N VAL A 79 7.02 21.81 1.07
CA VAL A 79 7.02 21.12 2.36
C VAL A 79 7.01 19.62 2.14
N ASN A 80 8.07 18.97 2.59
CA ASN A 80 8.29 17.53 2.50
C ASN A 80 8.02 16.89 3.87
N TRP A 81 7.37 15.73 3.88
CA TRP A 81 7.14 14.93 5.07
C TRP A 81 7.89 13.61 4.99
N HIS A 82 8.67 13.30 6.03
CA HIS A 82 9.40 12.05 6.17
C HIS A 82 9.04 11.35 7.47
N GLY A 83 8.27 10.25 7.39
CA GLY A 83 7.84 9.49 8.56
C GLY A 83 8.41 8.09 8.63
N HIS A 84 8.89 7.70 9.80
CA HIS A 84 9.16 6.30 10.13
C HIS A 84 7.88 5.56 10.60
N GLN A 85 7.95 4.23 10.62
CA GLN A 85 6.81 3.36 10.95
C GLN A 85 6.98 2.54 12.23
N ASP A 86 7.83 2.96 13.18
CA ASP A 86 8.07 2.25 14.45
C ASP A 86 6.80 1.90 15.23
N ARG A 87 5.74 2.71 15.13
CA ARG A 87 4.42 2.44 15.74
C ARG A 87 3.37 1.85 14.79
N GLY A 88 3.75 1.51 13.55
CA GLY A 88 2.82 1.11 12.49
C GLY A 88 1.94 2.27 11.97
N LEU A 89 2.33 3.52 12.22
CA LEU A 89 1.55 4.71 11.85
C LEU A 89 2.04 5.39 10.56
N GLY A 90 3.07 4.86 9.89
CA GLY A 90 3.72 5.52 8.75
C GLY A 90 2.76 5.94 7.63
N VAL A 91 1.94 5.01 7.13
CA VAL A 91 0.96 5.30 6.06
C VAL A 91 -0.09 6.32 6.54
N ALA A 92 -0.63 6.15 7.75
CA ALA A 92 -1.63 7.07 8.30
C ALA A 92 -1.06 8.48 8.51
N ASN A 93 0.21 8.58 8.90
CA ASN A 93 0.92 9.85 9.05
C ASN A 93 1.22 10.49 7.68
N ASN A 94 1.55 9.71 6.65
CA ASN A 94 1.68 10.22 5.28
C ASN A 94 0.35 10.80 4.76
N ILE A 95 -0.76 10.09 4.95
CA ILE A 95 -2.10 10.58 4.59
C ILE A 95 -2.41 11.88 5.35
N ALA A 96 -2.16 11.91 6.66
CA ALA A 96 -2.38 13.11 7.47
C ALA A 96 -1.49 14.28 7.06
N ALA A 97 -0.27 14.01 6.58
CA ALA A 97 0.64 15.03 6.06
C ALA A 97 0.10 15.65 4.77
N VAL A 98 -0.37 14.82 3.83
CA VAL A 98 -1.03 15.28 2.59
C VAL A 98 -2.28 16.10 2.90
N GLU A 99 -3.13 15.65 3.82
CA GLU A 99 -4.32 16.39 4.25
C GLU A 99 -3.99 17.75 4.90
N ALA A 100 -2.83 17.85 5.56
CA ALA A 100 -2.32 19.09 6.13
C ALA A 100 -1.55 19.95 5.12
N GLY A 101 -1.49 19.53 3.85
CA GLY A 101 -0.90 20.26 2.76
C GLY A 101 0.59 20.05 2.58
N ALA A 102 1.17 18.90 2.96
CA ALA A 102 2.52 18.54 2.50
C ALA A 102 2.53 18.37 0.97
N ASP A 103 3.57 18.89 0.30
CA ASP A 103 3.72 18.80 -1.17
C ASP A 103 4.34 17.47 -1.59
N VAL A 104 5.23 16.93 -0.74
CA VAL A 104 5.96 15.70 -1.00
C VAL A 104 5.91 14.80 0.23
N ILE A 105 5.64 13.53 0.00
CA ILE A 105 5.73 12.47 1.01
C ILE A 105 6.92 11.57 0.70
N HIS A 106 7.71 11.24 1.72
CA HIS A 106 8.76 10.25 1.61
C HIS A 106 8.24 8.88 2.05
N GLY A 107 8.84 7.85 1.48
CA GLY A 107 8.58 6.46 1.78
C GLY A 107 9.51 5.58 0.99
N THR A 108 9.45 4.28 1.24
CA THR A 108 10.28 3.29 0.53
C THR A 108 9.44 2.07 0.16
N ALA A 109 9.89 1.29 -0.83
CA ALA A 109 9.26 0.01 -1.14
C ALA A 109 9.26 -0.89 0.10
N LEU A 110 8.12 -1.54 0.39
CA LEU A 110 7.95 -2.41 1.56
C LEU A 110 8.23 -1.72 2.91
N GLY A 111 8.36 -0.38 2.92
CA GLY A 111 8.76 0.38 4.10
C GLY A 111 10.20 0.12 4.57
N VAL A 112 11.11 -0.37 3.72
CA VAL A 112 12.51 -0.59 4.12
C VAL A 112 13.18 0.67 4.67
N GLY A 113 13.97 0.54 5.73
CA GLY A 113 14.70 1.64 6.35
C GLY A 113 15.29 1.22 7.70
N GLU A 114 15.71 2.18 8.51
CA GLU A 114 16.19 1.90 9.85
C GLU A 114 15.09 1.32 10.77
N ARG A 115 15.46 0.34 11.61
CA ARG A 115 14.58 -0.29 12.62
C ARG A 115 13.34 -0.95 11.97
N ALA A 116 12.13 -0.49 12.31
CA ALA A 116 10.89 -0.90 11.66
C ALA A 116 10.73 -0.30 10.25
N GLY A 117 11.57 0.66 9.90
CA GLY A 117 11.67 1.24 8.57
C GLY A 117 10.91 2.55 8.37
N ASN A 118 10.76 2.92 7.11
CA ASN A 118 10.04 4.12 6.66
C ASN A 118 8.56 3.81 6.41
N ALA A 119 7.74 4.84 6.20
CA ALA A 119 6.39 4.63 5.68
C ALA A 119 6.43 3.84 4.34
N PRO A 120 5.66 2.73 4.22
CA PRO A 120 5.57 1.97 2.98
C PRO A 120 4.98 2.81 1.86
N LEU A 121 5.77 3.05 0.82
CA LEU A 121 5.39 3.91 -0.29
C LEU A 121 4.26 3.28 -1.11
N ASP A 122 4.30 1.98 -1.32
CA ASP A 122 3.28 1.21 -2.04
C ASP A 122 1.90 1.37 -1.42
N GLN A 123 1.77 1.14 -0.10
CA GLN A 123 0.53 1.36 0.65
C GLN A 123 0.09 2.83 0.61
N THR A 124 1.05 3.75 0.66
CA THR A 124 0.73 5.18 0.58
C THR A 124 0.14 5.53 -0.78
N LEU A 125 0.74 5.06 -1.87
CA LEU A 125 0.25 5.29 -3.24
C LEU A 125 -1.14 4.68 -3.46
N VAL A 126 -1.39 3.46 -2.98
CA VAL A 126 -2.72 2.83 -3.00
C VAL A 126 -3.77 3.74 -2.36
N ASN A 127 -3.51 4.21 -1.13
CA ASN A 127 -4.47 5.05 -0.42
C ASN A 127 -4.68 6.40 -1.11
N LEU A 128 -3.62 7.05 -1.59
CA LEU A 128 -3.75 8.33 -2.29
C LEU A 128 -4.54 8.20 -3.60
N LYS A 129 -4.39 7.10 -4.35
CA LYS A 129 -5.18 6.81 -5.55
C LYS A 129 -6.66 6.60 -5.20
N LEU A 130 -6.95 5.79 -4.18
CA LEU A 130 -8.33 5.53 -3.73
C LEU A 130 -9.02 6.77 -3.14
N MET A 131 -8.26 7.68 -2.53
CA MET A 131 -8.75 8.98 -2.06
C MET A 131 -8.96 10.00 -3.19
N GLY A 132 -8.52 9.70 -4.42
CA GLY A 132 -8.56 10.63 -5.56
C GLY A 132 -7.57 11.79 -5.45
N VAL A 133 -6.55 11.68 -4.59
CA VAL A 133 -5.48 12.67 -4.46
C VAL A 133 -4.53 12.60 -5.64
N ILE A 134 -4.26 11.38 -6.12
CA ILE A 134 -3.44 11.12 -7.31
C ILE A 134 -4.27 10.36 -8.34
N ASP A 135 -3.93 10.54 -9.61
CA ASP A 135 -4.52 9.77 -10.72
C ASP A 135 -3.46 8.99 -11.52
N ASN A 136 -2.27 8.82 -10.97
CA ASN A 136 -1.20 8.03 -11.59
C ASN A 136 -1.68 6.60 -11.91
N ASP A 137 -1.13 6.02 -12.99
CA ASP A 137 -1.28 4.62 -13.30
C ASP A 137 -0.40 3.79 -12.35
N LEU A 138 -1.04 2.92 -11.55
CA LEU A 138 -0.39 2.08 -10.56
C LEU A 138 -0.44 0.59 -10.94
N THR A 139 -0.76 0.26 -12.20
CA THR A 139 -0.83 -1.13 -12.67
C THR A 139 0.50 -1.87 -12.63
N LEU A 140 1.63 -1.15 -12.60
CA LEU A 140 2.97 -1.71 -12.45
C LEU A 140 3.47 -1.79 -11.00
N LEU A 141 2.63 -1.38 -10.03
CA LEU A 141 3.06 -1.29 -8.63
C LEU A 141 3.33 -2.68 -8.03
N ASP A 142 2.57 -3.71 -8.39
CA ASP A 142 2.88 -5.10 -7.98
C ASP A 142 4.25 -5.55 -8.52
N ALA A 143 4.51 -5.36 -9.81
CA ALA A 143 5.81 -5.71 -10.41
C ALA A 143 6.98 -4.99 -9.73
N TYR A 144 6.79 -3.71 -9.38
CA TYR A 144 7.75 -2.95 -8.58
C TYR A 144 7.97 -3.57 -7.19
N MET A 145 6.91 -4.00 -6.53
CA MET A 145 6.97 -4.62 -5.19
C MET A 145 7.65 -5.99 -5.21
N GLN A 146 7.33 -6.83 -6.19
CA GLN A 146 8.03 -8.11 -6.40
C GLN A 146 9.52 -7.88 -6.66
N LYS A 147 9.86 -6.86 -7.48
CA LYS A 147 11.25 -6.50 -7.74
C LYS A 147 11.95 -5.96 -6.50
N ALA A 148 11.28 -5.14 -5.69
CA ALA A 148 11.84 -4.66 -4.44
C ALA A 148 12.11 -5.81 -3.45
N ASN A 149 11.18 -6.76 -3.32
CA ASN A 149 11.37 -7.98 -2.51
C ASN A 149 12.58 -8.80 -2.99
N GLU A 150 12.71 -9.00 -4.31
CA GLU A 150 13.84 -9.74 -4.91
C GLU A 150 15.21 -9.11 -4.57
N TYR A 151 15.34 -7.79 -4.62
CA TYR A 151 16.65 -7.11 -4.48
C TYR A 151 17.00 -6.73 -3.06
N ILE A 152 16.00 -6.35 -2.26
CA ILE A 152 16.18 -5.81 -0.91
C ILE A 152 16.07 -6.94 0.12
N GLU A 153 15.52 -8.09 -0.27
CA GLU A 153 15.31 -9.28 0.58
C GLU A 153 14.44 -8.99 1.82
N VAL A 154 13.71 -7.88 1.83
CA VAL A 154 12.66 -7.62 2.82
C VAL A 154 11.48 -8.53 2.51
N PRO A 155 11.00 -9.34 3.46
CA PRO A 155 9.88 -10.24 3.22
C PRO A 155 8.65 -9.50 2.71
N LEU A 156 8.00 -10.07 1.69
CA LEU A 156 6.65 -9.74 1.25
C LEU A 156 5.72 -10.88 1.70
N PRO A 157 5.08 -10.78 2.88
CA PRO A 157 4.18 -11.82 3.37
C PRO A 157 3.00 -12.03 2.42
N ARG A 158 2.47 -13.26 2.37
CA ARG A 158 1.29 -13.58 1.57
C ARG A 158 0.07 -12.72 1.91
N ASN A 159 -0.07 -12.31 3.16
CA ASN A 159 -1.17 -11.46 3.61
C ASN A 159 -0.81 -9.96 3.62
N TYR A 160 0.27 -9.56 2.95
CA TYR A 160 0.62 -8.14 2.82
C TYR A 160 -0.51 -7.40 2.07
N PRO A 161 -0.94 -6.21 2.53
CA PRO A 161 -2.09 -5.56 1.94
C PRO A 161 -1.85 -5.25 0.45
N VAL A 162 -2.85 -5.54 -0.39
CA VAL A 162 -2.84 -5.39 -1.86
C VAL A 162 -1.87 -6.32 -2.59
N PHE A 163 -0.59 -6.33 -2.22
CA PHE A 163 0.47 -6.99 -2.99
C PHE A 163 0.86 -8.38 -2.46
N GLY A 164 0.26 -8.83 -1.37
CA GLY A 164 0.39 -10.22 -0.92
C GLY A 164 -0.47 -11.16 -1.75
N GLU A 165 0.01 -12.39 -1.97
CA GLU A 165 -0.72 -13.43 -2.72
C GLU A 165 -2.16 -13.66 -2.24
N ASP A 166 -2.40 -13.55 -0.93
CA ASP A 166 -3.72 -13.78 -0.33
C ASP A 166 -4.66 -12.57 -0.45
N ALA A 167 -4.17 -11.38 -0.83
CA ALA A 167 -4.90 -10.11 -0.73
C ALA A 167 -6.18 -10.06 -1.59
N PHE A 168 -6.18 -10.74 -2.72
CA PHE A 168 -7.31 -10.82 -3.65
C PHE A 168 -7.83 -12.25 -3.85
N GLU A 169 -7.49 -13.15 -2.93
CA GLU A 169 -7.98 -14.52 -2.92
C GLU A 169 -9.26 -14.64 -2.10
N THR A 170 -10.27 -15.31 -2.65
CA THR A 170 -11.48 -15.66 -1.90
C THR A 170 -11.79 -17.16 -2.01
N GLY A 171 -11.69 -17.85 -0.87
CA GLY A 171 -12.02 -19.27 -0.72
C GLY A 171 -13.41 -19.52 -0.14
N THR A 172 -14.05 -18.50 0.45
CA THR A 172 -15.35 -18.63 1.13
C THR A 172 -16.48 -18.68 0.12
N GLY A 173 -17.31 -19.72 0.16
CA GLY A 173 -18.32 -19.99 -0.87
C GLY A 173 -19.31 -18.86 -1.14
N VAL A 174 -19.76 -18.16 -0.09
CA VAL A 174 -20.69 -17.02 -0.25
C VAL A 174 -20.04 -15.82 -0.92
N HIS A 175 -18.77 -15.54 -0.61
CA HIS A 175 -18.03 -14.42 -1.22
C HIS A 175 -17.69 -14.72 -2.68
N ALA A 176 -17.12 -15.91 -2.93
CA ALA A 176 -16.80 -16.37 -4.27
C ALA A 176 -18.02 -16.34 -5.20
N SER A 177 -19.19 -16.74 -4.71
CA SER A 177 -20.39 -16.80 -5.55
C SER A 177 -20.83 -15.43 -6.09
N ALA A 178 -20.68 -14.32 -5.34
CA ALA A 178 -21.04 -13.01 -5.89
C ALA A 178 -19.98 -12.49 -6.88
N VAL A 179 -18.69 -12.72 -6.60
CA VAL A 179 -17.60 -12.38 -7.53
C VAL A 179 -17.77 -13.15 -8.84
N ILE A 180 -18.00 -14.47 -8.79
CA ILE A 180 -18.26 -15.32 -9.96
C ILE A 180 -19.49 -14.82 -10.74
N LYS A 181 -20.56 -14.42 -10.06
CA LYS A 181 -21.77 -13.92 -10.72
C LYS A 181 -21.52 -12.60 -11.46
N ALA A 182 -20.69 -11.72 -10.91
CA ALA A 182 -20.27 -10.49 -11.59
C ALA A 182 -19.37 -10.80 -12.80
N MET A 183 -18.37 -11.66 -12.63
CA MET A 183 -17.47 -12.11 -13.71
C MET A 183 -18.24 -12.76 -14.87
N ARG A 184 -19.20 -13.66 -14.58
CA ARG A 184 -20.04 -14.31 -15.61
C ARG A 184 -20.93 -13.34 -16.38
N LYS A 185 -21.22 -12.16 -15.83
CA LYS A 185 -21.96 -11.10 -16.51
C LYS A 185 -21.05 -10.19 -17.34
N GLY A 186 -19.73 -10.38 -17.30
CA GLY A 186 -18.75 -9.48 -17.91
C GLY A 186 -18.69 -8.11 -17.22
N ASP A 187 -19.09 -8.03 -15.95
CA ASP A 187 -19.06 -6.79 -15.17
C ASP A 187 -17.80 -6.77 -14.29
N ASP A 188 -16.65 -6.54 -14.93
CA ASP A 188 -15.33 -6.54 -14.27
C ASP A 188 -15.24 -5.47 -13.17
N TRP A 189 -15.88 -4.32 -13.39
CA TRP A 189 -15.94 -3.25 -12.41
C TRP A 189 -16.61 -3.71 -11.10
N LEU A 190 -17.75 -4.42 -11.22
CA LEU A 190 -18.45 -4.98 -10.07
C LEU A 190 -17.68 -6.16 -9.47
N ALA A 191 -17.09 -7.03 -10.29
CA ALA A 191 -16.33 -8.19 -9.82
C ALA A 191 -15.19 -7.78 -8.88
N ASP A 192 -14.50 -6.69 -9.22
CA ASP A 192 -13.39 -6.15 -8.42
C ASP A 192 -13.81 -5.44 -7.12
N ARG A 193 -15.09 -5.07 -6.99
CA ARG A 193 -15.58 -4.20 -5.90
C ARG A 193 -16.65 -4.82 -5.02
N VAL A 194 -17.32 -5.87 -5.49
CA VAL A 194 -18.47 -6.48 -4.77
C VAL A 194 -18.11 -7.02 -3.39
N TYR A 195 -16.85 -7.42 -3.20
CA TYR A 195 -16.33 -7.92 -1.92
C TYR A 195 -14.92 -7.42 -1.58
N SER A 196 -14.45 -6.36 -2.23
CA SER A 196 -13.15 -5.74 -1.94
C SER A 196 -13.27 -4.22 -1.89
N GLY A 197 -12.68 -3.60 -0.87
CA GLY A 197 -12.53 -2.15 -0.79
C GLY A 197 -11.41 -1.61 -1.69
N VAL A 198 -10.56 -2.49 -2.20
CA VAL A 198 -9.46 -2.18 -3.13
C VAL A 198 -9.75 -2.89 -4.45
N PRO A 199 -9.95 -2.17 -5.57
CA PRO A 199 -10.14 -2.80 -6.87
C PRO A 199 -8.82 -3.40 -7.36
N ALA A 200 -8.78 -4.70 -7.62
CA ALA A 200 -7.53 -5.38 -7.97
C ALA A 200 -6.94 -4.89 -9.31
N GLY A 201 -7.81 -4.67 -10.31
CA GLY A 201 -7.41 -4.21 -11.64
C GLY A 201 -6.72 -2.85 -11.64
N ASP A 202 -7.06 -1.96 -10.71
CA ASP A 202 -6.45 -0.63 -10.57
C ASP A 202 -4.94 -0.73 -10.22
N PHE A 203 -4.48 -1.90 -9.74
CA PHE A 203 -3.09 -2.18 -9.34
C PHE A 203 -2.45 -3.32 -10.13
N GLY A 204 -3.02 -3.68 -11.29
CA GLY A 204 -2.49 -4.73 -12.17
C GLY A 204 -2.73 -6.16 -11.67
N LEU A 205 -3.62 -6.31 -10.69
CA LEU A 205 -3.95 -7.57 -10.04
C LEU A 205 -5.36 -8.03 -10.47
N LYS A 206 -5.76 -9.23 -10.03
CA LYS A 206 -7.08 -9.80 -10.33
C LYS A 206 -7.66 -10.51 -9.11
N GLN A 207 -8.98 -10.55 -9.03
CA GLN A 207 -9.68 -11.40 -8.08
C GLN A 207 -9.45 -12.88 -8.42
N VAL A 208 -9.06 -13.67 -7.42
CA VAL A 208 -8.77 -15.10 -7.58
C VAL A 208 -9.71 -15.91 -6.70
N ILE A 209 -10.46 -16.82 -7.32
CA ILE A 209 -11.28 -17.78 -6.59
C ILE A 209 -10.43 -19.00 -6.24
N ARG A 210 -10.33 -19.31 -4.96
CA ARG A 210 -9.60 -20.49 -4.46
C ARG A 210 -10.55 -21.58 -3.97
N ILE A 211 -10.02 -22.79 -3.89
CA ILE A 211 -10.66 -23.95 -3.26
C ILE A 211 -10.02 -24.17 -1.89
N GLY A 212 -10.83 -24.35 -0.85
CA GLY A 212 -10.40 -24.62 0.51
C GLY A 212 -11.55 -25.07 1.40
N HIS A 213 -11.29 -25.20 2.69
CA HIS A 213 -12.27 -25.72 3.67
C HIS A 213 -13.59 -24.93 3.73
N MET A 214 -13.56 -23.62 3.44
CA MET A 214 -14.75 -22.76 3.40
C MET A 214 -15.43 -22.71 2.03
N SER A 215 -14.91 -23.44 1.03
CA SER A 215 -15.45 -23.41 -0.33
C SER A 215 -16.80 -24.10 -0.45
N GLY A 216 -17.60 -23.58 -1.39
CA GLY A 216 -18.79 -24.24 -1.91
C GLY A 216 -18.48 -24.97 -3.22
N ARG A 217 -19.46 -25.70 -3.75
CA ARG A 217 -19.34 -26.36 -5.07
C ARG A 217 -19.09 -25.35 -6.20
N SER A 218 -19.63 -24.12 -6.07
CA SER A 218 -19.42 -23.05 -7.05
C SER A 218 -17.96 -22.65 -7.22
N ASN A 219 -17.17 -22.62 -6.14
CA ASN A 219 -15.72 -22.38 -6.22
C ASN A 219 -15.02 -23.43 -7.07
N ILE A 220 -15.35 -24.70 -6.83
CA ILE A 220 -14.73 -25.85 -7.49
C ILE A 220 -15.08 -25.86 -8.96
N ILE A 221 -16.37 -25.72 -9.29
CA ILE A 221 -16.85 -25.65 -10.67
C ILE A 221 -16.15 -24.50 -11.40
N TRP A 222 -16.11 -23.32 -10.79
CA TRP A 222 -15.45 -22.16 -11.38
C TRP A 222 -13.96 -22.39 -11.62
N TRP A 223 -13.23 -22.93 -10.64
CA TRP A 223 -11.80 -23.22 -10.80
C TRP A 223 -11.56 -24.24 -11.92
N LEU A 224 -12.35 -25.32 -11.99
CA LEU A 224 -12.26 -26.31 -13.06
C LEU A 224 -12.52 -25.69 -14.44
N GLU A 225 -13.57 -24.86 -14.57
CA GLU A 225 -13.88 -24.10 -15.79
C GLU A 225 -12.68 -23.24 -16.25
N GLN A 226 -12.00 -22.57 -15.31
CA GLN A 226 -10.81 -21.75 -15.62
C GLN A 226 -9.60 -22.58 -16.06
N GLN A 227 -9.51 -23.84 -15.64
CA GLN A 227 -8.46 -24.78 -16.09
C GLN A 227 -8.85 -25.54 -17.36
N GLY A 228 -10.05 -25.31 -17.92
CA GLY A 228 -10.54 -26.07 -19.06
C GLY A 228 -10.87 -27.54 -18.74
N ILE A 229 -11.13 -27.85 -17.47
CA ILE A 229 -11.50 -29.19 -16.99
C ILE A 229 -13.03 -29.27 -16.86
N GLU A 230 -13.64 -30.33 -17.38
CA GLU A 230 -15.09 -30.53 -17.26
C GLU A 230 -15.49 -30.79 -15.80
N ALA A 231 -16.48 -30.02 -15.31
CA ALA A 231 -16.93 -30.07 -13.93
C ALA A 231 -17.93 -31.21 -13.69
N GLU A 232 -17.49 -32.45 -13.87
CA GLU A 232 -18.29 -33.65 -13.61
C GLU A 232 -18.71 -33.73 -12.13
N ASP A 233 -19.95 -34.16 -11.85
CA ASP A 233 -20.49 -34.23 -10.49
C ASP A 233 -19.61 -35.06 -9.52
N GLY A 234 -19.00 -36.14 -10.03
CA GLY A 234 -18.09 -37.00 -9.27
C GLY A 234 -16.80 -36.31 -8.88
N LEU A 235 -16.15 -35.63 -9.83
CA LEU A 235 -14.93 -34.85 -9.59
C LEU A 235 -15.20 -33.68 -8.64
N VAL A 236 -16.32 -32.97 -8.84
CA VAL A 236 -16.72 -31.86 -7.97
C VAL A 236 -16.96 -32.36 -6.53
N ALA A 237 -17.61 -33.51 -6.36
CA ALA A 237 -17.82 -34.11 -5.04
C ALA A 237 -16.48 -34.52 -4.40
N HIS A 238 -15.58 -35.16 -5.16
CA HIS A 238 -14.25 -35.55 -4.68
C HIS A 238 -13.45 -34.33 -4.19
N LEU A 239 -13.32 -33.30 -5.02
CA LEU A 239 -12.61 -32.06 -4.67
C LEU A 239 -13.27 -31.34 -3.50
N PHE A 240 -14.59 -31.42 -3.36
CA PHE A 240 -15.30 -30.84 -2.22
C PHE A 240 -14.90 -31.51 -0.91
N GLU A 241 -14.86 -32.85 -0.87
CA GLU A 241 -14.42 -33.59 0.32
C GLU A 241 -12.94 -33.33 0.63
N VAL A 242 -12.08 -33.33 -0.40
CA VAL A 242 -10.65 -32.97 -0.23
C VAL A 242 -10.53 -31.57 0.36
N ALA A 243 -11.25 -30.58 -0.18
CA ALA A 243 -11.23 -29.21 0.31
C ALA A 243 -11.70 -29.11 1.77
N LYS A 244 -12.76 -29.83 2.17
CA LYS A 244 -13.28 -29.87 3.55
C LYS A 244 -12.29 -30.48 4.55
N SER A 245 -11.40 -31.35 4.08
CA SER A 245 -10.34 -31.93 4.92
C SER A 245 -9.14 -30.99 5.15
N GLN A 246 -9.02 -29.91 4.37
CA GLN A 246 -7.91 -28.96 4.49
C GLN A 246 -8.11 -27.98 5.64
N LYS A 247 -7.02 -27.34 6.06
CA LYS A 247 -7.05 -26.25 7.07
C LYS A 247 -6.97 -24.86 6.46
N ARG A 248 -6.64 -24.75 5.17
CA ARG A 248 -6.40 -23.50 4.45
C ARG A 248 -6.94 -23.61 3.01
N ASN A 249 -6.84 -22.52 2.26
CA ASN A 249 -6.98 -22.59 0.81
C ASN A 249 -5.85 -23.47 0.24
N MET A 250 -6.21 -24.29 -0.73
CA MET A 250 -5.29 -25.16 -1.46
C MET A 250 -4.53 -24.34 -2.50
N LEU A 251 -3.24 -24.68 -2.66
CA LEU A 251 -2.43 -24.24 -3.78
C LEU A 251 -2.89 -24.93 -5.06
N ASP A 252 -2.65 -24.32 -6.22
CA ASP A 252 -3.05 -24.93 -7.49
C ASP A 252 -2.42 -26.31 -7.68
N GLU A 253 -1.17 -26.53 -7.27
CA GLU A 253 -0.51 -27.85 -7.32
C GLU A 253 -1.25 -28.92 -6.50
N GLU A 254 -1.77 -28.55 -5.33
CA GLU A 254 -2.55 -29.45 -4.46
C GLU A 254 -3.89 -29.82 -5.11
N ILE A 255 -4.52 -28.87 -5.81
CA ILE A 255 -5.78 -29.10 -6.53
C ILE A 255 -5.53 -29.99 -7.75
N HIS A 256 -4.50 -29.71 -8.55
CA HIS A 256 -4.12 -30.54 -9.69
C HIS A 256 -3.79 -31.98 -9.28
N ALA A 257 -3.09 -32.17 -8.15
CA ALA A 257 -2.81 -33.49 -7.60
C ALA A 257 -4.10 -34.24 -7.22
N ALA A 258 -5.08 -33.54 -6.63
CA ALA A 258 -6.38 -34.13 -6.30
C ALA A 258 -7.19 -34.50 -7.56
N VAL A 259 -7.16 -33.68 -8.61
CA VAL A 259 -7.77 -34.02 -9.91
C VAL A 259 -7.12 -35.26 -10.51
N ALA A 260 -5.79 -35.34 -10.51
CA ALA A 260 -5.07 -36.49 -11.06
C ALA A 260 -5.34 -37.80 -10.28
N ALA A 261 -5.48 -37.71 -8.96
CA ALA A 261 -5.83 -38.84 -8.11
C ALA A 261 -7.24 -39.39 -8.42
N PHE A 262 -8.21 -38.51 -8.72
CA PHE A 262 -9.55 -38.93 -9.13
C PHE A 262 -9.54 -39.70 -10.45
N GLY A 263 -8.84 -39.20 -11.48
CA GLY A 263 -8.76 -39.87 -12.78
C GLY A 263 -7.99 -41.20 -12.79
N SER A 264 -7.26 -41.50 -11.71
CA SER A 264 -6.54 -42.76 -11.52
C SER A 264 -7.32 -43.80 -10.69
N SER A 265 -8.51 -43.44 -10.20
CA SER A 265 -9.39 -44.25 -9.33
C SER A 265 -10.55 -44.83 -10.13
#